data_AF-A0A222VIW6-F1
#
_entry.id   AF-A0A222VIW6-F1
#
_cell.length_a   1.000
_cell.length_b   1.000
_cell.length_c   1.000
_cell.angle_alpha   90.00
_cell.angle_beta   90.00
_cell.angle_gamma   90.00
#
_symmetry.space_group_name_H-M   'P 1'
#
loop_
_entity.id
_entity.type
_entity.pdbx_description
1 polymer ?
#
loop_
_entity_poly.entity_id
_entity_poly.type
_entity_poly.pdbx_seq_one_letter_code
_entity_poly.pdbx_strand_id
1 'polypeptide(L)'
;MARTLHVAPEQRGAFPTIRDALDAATNGTTIAIAAGEYREALTVQQQHIVFSAEEDNSVTIVSPTPDQPAITAFGAKIELTGVNLRCEESSAARIRGGQAKIIDCEASAGFAAAVTISEGAEVELINTKITGGQYGLIIEESDGVVDRCEIRDIVDDAMILRLGTRAKVRHTTITGCGFRGIYMYQAADSSIDRCEISHTGDVGIAVADQSSPVITASWIHDTQGVGISVGKGCGGVIEGCRVENTASPGIFVDPGARTEIREGDDKAGAKTPVGANASKGNQQDLERVEKLLSELDGMIGLSGVKSEVRALIDEIQVNEWRRSEGLSIGTVSNHLVFAGAPGTGKTTIARIYGQLLKALGILPNGKFKEVARRDLVGQYIGHTAEKAASAFDEARGGVLFIDEAYTLSRSSGGGADFGQEAIDTLVKLMEDHRDEVAVIVAGYTGEMRKFLDANPGLASRFGKTLEFENYTPDQLVQIARHVAKGADYELAENVELALLEWFSQIERDESFGNAREARKLLERMRKAQSTRLRALGRRPDRSDLTTLNLDDLLEAVSEKG
;
A
#
# COMPACT_ATOMS: atom_id res chain seq x y z
N MET A 1 1.84 -16.56 -48.23
CA MET A 1 2.78 -15.41 -48.24
C MET A 1 2.29 -14.46 -47.15
N ALA A 2 3.17 -14.01 -46.25
CA ALA A 2 2.80 -12.99 -45.29
C ALA A 2 2.34 -11.74 -46.07
N ARG A 3 1.13 -11.27 -45.80
CA ARG A 3 0.56 -10.08 -46.45
C ARG A 3 1.15 -8.87 -45.76
N THR A 4 1.83 -8.00 -46.51
CA THR A 4 2.34 -6.73 -45.98
C THR A 4 1.37 -5.61 -46.33
N LEU A 5 0.98 -4.81 -45.35
CA LEU A 5 0.23 -3.57 -45.50
C LEU A 5 1.14 -2.42 -45.11
N HIS A 6 1.24 -1.40 -45.96
CA HIS A 6 2.06 -0.22 -45.70
C HIS A 6 1.20 0.90 -45.11
N VAL A 7 1.69 1.54 -44.06
CA VAL A 7 1.08 2.72 -43.42
C VAL A 7 1.98 3.91 -43.65
N ALA A 8 1.49 4.91 -44.37
CA ALA A 8 2.20 6.14 -44.66
C ALA A 8 1.16 7.24 -45.02
N PRO A 9 0.88 8.20 -44.12
CA PRO A 9 -0.20 9.17 -44.28
C PRO A 9 -0.18 9.97 -45.60
N GLU A 10 1.02 10.24 -46.12
CA GLU A 10 1.22 11.06 -47.31
C GLU A 10 1.46 10.25 -48.60
N GLN A 11 1.58 8.92 -48.52
CA GLN A 11 1.92 8.07 -49.65
C GLN A 11 0.68 7.48 -50.32
N ARG A 12 0.51 7.75 -51.62
CA ARG A 12 -0.58 7.15 -52.41
C ARG A 12 -0.44 5.62 -52.46
N GLY A 13 -1.51 4.92 -52.10
CA GLY A 13 -1.58 3.45 -52.10
C GLY A 13 -1.20 2.79 -50.77
N ALA A 14 -0.73 3.57 -49.79
CA ALA A 14 -0.59 3.13 -48.40
C ALA A 14 -1.87 3.44 -47.61
N PHE A 15 -2.03 2.78 -46.46
CA PHE A 15 -3.07 3.12 -45.48
C PHE A 15 -2.70 4.44 -44.77
N PRO A 16 -3.68 5.32 -44.51
CA PRO A 16 -3.41 6.61 -43.89
C PRO A 16 -3.23 6.52 -42.36
N THR A 17 -3.75 5.46 -41.72
CA THR A 17 -3.62 5.20 -40.28
C THR A 17 -3.24 3.75 -40.01
N ILE A 18 -2.68 3.48 -38.84
CA ILE A 18 -2.35 2.11 -38.41
C ILE A 18 -3.64 1.33 -38.16
N ARG A 19 -4.67 1.97 -37.61
CA ARG A 19 -6.01 1.37 -37.42
C ARG A 19 -6.63 0.88 -38.72
N ASP A 20 -6.58 1.68 -39.79
CA ASP A 20 -7.17 1.25 -41.08
C ASP A 20 -6.44 0.01 -41.64
N ALA A 21 -5.11 -0.04 -41.48
CA ALA A 21 -4.34 -1.22 -41.86
C ALA A 21 -4.68 -2.43 -40.98
N LEU A 22 -4.85 -2.22 -39.67
CA LEU A 22 -5.23 -3.26 -38.73
C LEU A 22 -6.63 -3.81 -39.01
N ASP A 23 -7.60 -2.96 -39.33
CA ASP A 23 -8.96 -3.36 -39.70
C ASP A 23 -8.99 -4.18 -41.01
N ALA A 24 -8.05 -3.91 -41.92
CA ALA A 24 -7.87 -4.68 -43.17
C ALA A 24 -6.96 -5.91 -43.01
N ALA A 25 -6.33 -6.09 -41.85
CA ALA A 25 -5.37 -7.14 -41.58
C ALA A 25 -6.05 -8.49 -41.36
N THR A 26 -5.27 -9.55 -41.59
CA THR A 26 -5.66 -10.94 -41.35
C THR A 26 -4.55 -11.61 -40.54
N ASN A 27 -4.80 -12.81 -40.02
CA ASN A 27 -3.77 -13.53 -39.25
C ASN A 27 -2.47 -13.72 -40.04
N GLY A 28 -1.36 -13.29 -39.43
CA GLY A 28 -0.02 -13.29 -40.01
C GLY A 28 0.29 -12.09 -40.92
N THR A 29 -0.55 -11.04 -40.91
CA THR A 29 -0.27 -9.79 -41.64
C THR A 29 0.86 -9.01 -40.95
N THR A 30 1.76 -8.47 -41.77
CA THR A 30 2.75 -7.47 -41.36
C THR A 30 2.26 -6.08 -41.73
N ILE A 31 2.22 -5.17 -40.77
CA ILE A 31 1.94 -3.76 -40.94
C ILE A 31 3.29 -3.04 -40.90
N ALA A 32 3.77 -2.61 -42.06
CA ALA A 32 4.99 -1.82 -42.21
C ALA A 32 4.62 -0.33 -42.08
N ILE A 33 5.27 0.38 -41.16
CA ILE A 33 4.90 1.73 -40.74
C ILE A 33 6.03 2.70 -41.09
N ALA A 34 5.74 3.69 -41.92
CA ALA A 34 6.68 4.76 -42.23
C ALA A 34 6.91 5.67 -41.01
N ALA A 35 8.07 6.33 -40.96
CA ALA A 35 8.45 7.24 -39.89
C ALA A 35 7.37 8.29 -39.58
N GLY A 36 7.11 8.54 -38.30
CA GLY A 36 6.12 9.53 -37.86
C GLY A 36 5.55 9.32 -36.46
N GLU A 37 4.82 10.32 -35.98
CA GLU A 37 4.00 10.23 -34.77
C GLU A 37 2.55 9.90 -35.16
N TYR A 38 2.03 8.79 -34.64
CA TYR A 38 0.69 8.28 -34.89
C TYR A 38 -0.15 8.38 -33.62
N ARG A 39 -1.16 9.25 -33.63
CA ARG A 39 -2.05 9.45 -32.47
C ARG A 39 -3.21 8.48 -32.50
N GLU A 40 -2.98 7.25 -32.05
CA GLU A 40 -3.92 6.14 -32.14
C GLU A 40 -3.88 5.25 -30.88
N ALA A 41 -5.03 4.72 -30.48
CA ALA A 41 -5.15 3.67 -29.45
C ALA A 41 -5.53 2.34 -30.11
N LEU A 42 -4.56 1.44 -30.27
CA LEU A 42 -4.71 0.21 -31.04
C LEU A 42 -5.15 -0.95 -30.15
N THR A 43 -6.03 -1.80 -30.66
CA THR A 43 -6.48 -3.01 -29.95
C THR A 43 -6.42 -4.21 -30.89
N VAL A 44 -5.65 -5.23 -30.51
CA VAL A 44 -5.52 -6.49 -31.26
C VAL A 44 -6.13 -7.61 -30.43
N GLN A 45 -7.12 -8.32 -30.98
CA GLN A 45 -7.83 -9.37 -30.26
C GLN A 45 -7.78 -10.68 -31.05
N GLN A 46 -7.28 -11.75 -30.41
CA GLN A 46 -7.30 -13.12 -30.96
C GLN A 46 -6.74 -13.24 -32.39
N GLN A 47 -5.78 -12.38 -32.74
CA GLN A 47 -5.16 -12.31 -34.06
C GLN A 47 -3.65 -12.42 -33.97
N HIS A 48 -3.01 -12.78 -35.07
CA HIS A 48 -1.56 -12.70 -35.23
C HIS A 48 -1.20 -11.50 -36.11
N ILE A 49 -0.57 -10.47 -35.55
CA ILE A 49 -0.20 -9.24 -36.26
C ILE A 49 1.25 -8.85 -35.96
N VAL A 50 1.99 -8.49 -36.99
CA VAL A 50 3.36 -7.94 -36.87
C VAL A 50 3.32 -6.45 -37.20
N PHE A 51 3.80 -5.60 -36.32
CA PHE A 51 4.01 -4.18 -36.56
C PHE A 51 5.51 -3.93 -36.67
N SER A 52 5.94 -3.39 -37.80
CA SER A 52 7.36 -3.11 -38.07
C SER A 52 7.50 -1.66 -38.52
N ALA A 53 8.38 -0.91 -37.88
CA ALA A 53 8.85 0.34 -38.46
C ALA A 53 9.65 0.05 -39.74
N GLU A 54 9.53 0.91 -40.75
CA GLU A 54 10.34 0.83 -41.97
C GLU A 54 11.77 1.37 -41.76
N GLU A 55 11.94 2.26 -40.78
CA GLU A 55 13.21 2.79 -40.31
C GLU A 55 13.28 2.66 -38.78
N ASP A 56 14.42 2.21 -38.24
CA ASP A 56 14.56 1.93 -36.80
C ASP A 56 14.27 3.18 -35.94
N ASN A 57 13.49 2.99 -34.87
CA ASN A 57 13.18 4.01 -33.87
C ASN A 57 12.52 5.29 -34.42
N SER A 58 11.86 5.18 -35.58
CA SER A 58 11.27 6.32 -36.32
C SER A 58 9.76 6.46 -36.15
N VAL A 59 9.11 5.45 -35.57
CA VAL A 59 7.65 5.38 -35.40
C VAL A 59 7.30 5.53 -33.94
N THR A 60 6.43 6.49 -33.61
CA THR A 60 5.90 6.66 -32.25
C THR A 60 4.39 6.60 -32.27
N ILE A 61 3.79 5.64 -31.55
CA ILE A 61 2.35 5.53 -31.34
C ILE A 61 2.02 6.17 -29.99
N VAL A 62 1.18 7.18 -30.03
CA VAL A 62 0.76 7.96 -28.86
C VAL A 62 -0.73 7.76 -28.67
N SER A 63 -1.16 7.36 -27.47
CA SER A 63 -2.59 7.29 -27.21
C SER A 63 -3.23 8.69 -27.33
N PRO A 64 -4.32 8.87 -28.09
CA PRO A 64 -5.05 10.14 -28.14
C PRO A 64 -5.88 10.38 -26.86
N THR A 65 -6.06 9.35 -26.03
CA THR A 65 -6.84 9.33 -24.79
C THR A 65 -5.92 8.96 -23.62
N PRO A 66 -5.72 9.85 -22.62
CA PRO A 66 -4.76 9.62 -21.54
C PRO A 66 -4.98 8.32 -20.75
N ASP A 67 -6.23 7.87 -20.63
CA ASP A 67 -6.65 6.72 -19.85
C ASP A 67 -6.57 5.38 -20.60
N GLN A 68 -6.30 5.40 -21.92
CA GLN A 68 -6.21 4.19 -22.74
C GLN A 68 -4.77 3.90 -23.20
N PRO A 69 -4.37 2.62 -23.25
CA PRO A 69 -3.07 2.26 -23.79
C PRO A 69 -2.91 2.60 -25.27
N ALA A 70 -1.68 2.95 -25.67
CA ALA A 70 -1.35 3.14 -27.08
C ALA A 70 -1.53 1.83 -27.86
N ILE A 71 -1.19 0.69 -27.23
CA ILE A 71 -1.52 -0.64 -27.74
C ILE A 71 -2.05 -1.57 -26.64
N THR A 72 -3.15 -2.25 -26.95
CA THR A 72 -3.72 -3.32 -26.14
C THR A 72 -3.78 -4.61 -26.96
N ALA A 73 -3.21 -5.70 -26.44
CA ALA A 73 -3.35 -7.04 -27.01
C ALA A 73 -4.14 -7.94 -26.06
N PHE A 74 -5.18 -8.60 -26.56
CA PHE A 74 -6.02 -9.52 -25.78
C PHE A 74 -6.10 -10.90 -26.46
N GLY A 75 -5.47 -11.91 -25.84
CA GLY A 75 -5.37 -13.26 -26.39
C GLY A 75 -4.78 -13.32 -27.80
N ALA A 76 -4.00 -12.31 -28.18
CA ALA A 76 -3.43 -12.14 -29.52
C ALA A 76 -1.97 -12.57 -29.55
N LYS A 77 -1.44 -12.82 -30.75
CA LYS A 77 0.00 -12.90 -31.01
C LYS A 77 0.44 -11.61 -31.68
N ILE A 78 1.23 -10.78 -30.99
CA ILE A 78 1.74 -9.53 -31.58
C ILE A 78 3.27 -9.54 -31.63
N GLU A 79 3.81 -8.94 -32.68
CA GLU A 79 5.25 -8.65 -32.77
C GLU A 79 5.40 -7.15 -33.06
N LEU A 80 6.17 -6.43 -32.25
CA LEU A 80 6.50 -5.03 -32.41
C LEU A 80 8.00 -4.92 -32.65
N THR A 81 8.40 -4.25 -33.72
CA THR A 81 9.83 -4.02 -34.03
C THR A 81 10.06 -2.58 -34.46
N GLY A 82 10.90 -1.85 -33.71
CA GLY A 82 11.24 -0.46 -34.01
C GLY A 82 10.12 0.55 -33.74
N VAL A 83 9.09 0.18 -32.97
CA VAL A 83 7.88 0.98 -32.73
C VAL A 83 7.86 1.50 -31.28
N ASN A 84 7.87 2.81 -31.10
CA ASN A 84 7.79 3.44 -29.79
C ASN A 84 6.34 3.64 -29.35
N LEU A 85 6.10 3.54 -28.05
CA LEU A 85 4.79 3.61 -27.43
C LEU A 85 4.79 4.66 -26.32
N ARG A 86 3.81 5.56 -26.33
CA ARG A 86 3.67 6.61 -25.31
C ARG A 86 2.23 6.77 -24.84
N CYS A 87 2.04 6.87 -23.53
CA CYS A 87 0.76 7.20 -22.90
C CYS A 87 0.97 8.14 -21.70
N GLU A 88 -0.04 8.90 -21.31
CA GLU A 88 0.06 9.84 -20.19
C GLU A 88 -0.44 9.22 -18.87
N GLU A 89 -1.70 8.77 -18.79
CA GLU A 89 -2.30 8.27 -17.54
C GLU A 89 -2.44 6.74 -17.49
N SER A 90 -2.19 6.05 -18.61
CA SER A 90 -2.31 4.58 -18.74
C SER A 90 -1.01 3.95 -19.22
N SER A 91 -1.01 2.62 -19.37
CA SER A 91 0.15 1.89 -19.87
C SER A 91 0.41 2.20 -21.34
N ALA A 92 1.66 2.31 -21.78
CA ALA A 92 1.97 2.44 -23.20
C ALA A 92 1.60 1.14 -23.95
N ALA A 93 1.97 0.00 -23.37
CA ALA A 93 1.59 -1.33 -23.84
C ALA A 93 0.85 -2.11 -22.76
N ARG A 94 -0.28 -2.73 -23.12
CA ARG A 94 -1.02 -3.65 -22.26
C ARG A 94 -1.25 -4.99 -22.97
N ILE A 95 -0.64 -6.05 -22.45
CA ILE A 95 -0.74 -7.41 -22.98
C ILE A 95 -1.53 -8.27 -22.00
N ARG A 96 -2.63 -8.86 -22.47
CA ARG A 96 -3.54 -9.70 -21.67
C ARG A 96 -3.72 -11.05 -22.35
N GLY A 97 -3.04 -12.07 -21.85
CA GLY A 97 -2.95 -13.38 -22.48
C GLY A 97 -2.28 -13.35 -23.87
N GLY A 98 -2.14 -14.53 -24.49
CA GLY A 98 -1.54 -14.66 -25.81
C GLY A 98 -0.02 -14.54 -25.81
N GLN A 99 0.57 -14.06 -26.90
CA GLN A 99 2.01 -13.94 -27.10
C GLN A 99 2.37 -12.52 -27.55
N ALA A 100 3.41 -11.93 -26.99
CA ALA A 100 3.91 -10.64 -27.47
C ALA A 100 5.44 -10.62 -27.55
N LYS A 101 5.96 -10.18 -28.70
CA LYS A 101 7.37 -9.95 -28.93
C LYS A 101 7.60 -8.47 -29.17
N ILE A 102 8.42 -7.82 -28.37
CA ILE A 102 8.70 -6.38 -28.43
C ILE A 102 10.20 -6.22 -28.58
N ILE A 103 10.64 -5.69 -29.72
CA ILE A 103 12.06 -5.65 -30.11
C ILE A 103 12.43 -4.25 -30.57
N ASP A 104 13.55 -3.72 -30.09
CA ASP A 104 14.07 -2.42 -30.52
C ASP A 104 13.04 -1.28 -30.37
N CYS A 105 12.24 -1.33 -29.30
CA CYS A 105 11.16 -0.38 -29.00
C CYS A 105 11.51 0.51 -27.80
N GLU A 106 10.85 1.66 -27.69
CA GLU A 106 10.78 2.45 -26.46
C GLU A 106 9.34 2.54 -25.94
N ALA A 107 9.12 2.35 -24.64
CA ALA A 107 7.82 2.48 -24.00
C ALA A 107 7.88 3.49 -22.85
N SER A 108 6.95 4.44 -22.82
CA SER A 108 6.87 5.45 -21.75
C SER A 108 5.43 5.73 -21.31
N ALA A 109 5.25 5.90 -20.00
CA ALA A 109 3.99 6.31 -19.38
C ALA A 109 4.21 7.52 -18.46
N GLY A 110 3.15 8.26 -18.10
CA GLY A 110 3.22 9.34 -17.11
C GLY A 110 2.89 8.88 -15.69
N PHE A 111 1.68 8.32 -15.49
CA PHE A 111 1.15 7.98 -14.16
C PHE A 111 0.85 6.48 -13.96
N ALA A 112 1.23 5.62 -14.91
CA ALA A 112 0.99 4.18 -14.84
C ALA A 112 2.27 3.39 -15.14
N ALA A 113 2.15 2.06 -15.18
CA ALA A 113 3.19 1.18 -15.67
C ALA A 113 3.37 1.33 -17.19
N ALA A 114 4.57 1.63 -17.68
CA ALA A 114 4.82 1.77 -19.12
C ALA A 114 4.46 0.50 -19.92
N VAL A 115 4.77 -0.68 -19.39
CA VAL A 115 4.36 -1.96 -19.96
C VAL A 115 3.71 -2.82 -18.88
N THR A 116 2.51 -3.33 -19.15
CA THR A 116 1.79 -4.27 -18.26
C THR A 116 1.46 -5.56 -19.00
N ILE A 117 1.81 -6.69 -18.40
CA ILE A 117 1.57 -8.03 -18.92
C ILE A 117 0.80 -8.84 -17.88
N SER A 118 -0.32 -9.44 -18.28
CA SER A 118 -1.17 -10.22 -17.39
C SER A 118 -1.94 -11.33 -18.09
N GLU A 119 -2.69 -12.12 -17.31
CA GLU A 119 -3.64 -13.15 -17.78
C GLU A 119 -2.97 -14.29 -18.57
N GLY A 120 -1.83 -14.80 -18.09
CA GLY A 120 -1.17 -15.96 -18.69
C GLY A 120 -0.52 -15.66 -20.04
N ALA A 121 -0.08 -14.43 -20.27
CA ALA A 121 0.64 -14.05 -21.48
C ALA A 121 2.06 -14.65 -21.49
N GLU A 122 2.59 -14.87 -22.69
CA GLU A 122 3.99 -15.22 -22.91
C GLU A 122 4.68 -14.06 -23.66
N VAL A 123 5.69 -13.44 -23.03
CA VAL A 123 6.32 -12.23 -23.58
C VAL A 123 7.80 -12.40 -23.89
N GLU A 124 8.28 -11.71 -24.92
CA GLU A 124 9.70 -11.48 -25.19
C GLU A 124 9.94 -9.97 -25.36
N LEU A 125 10.59 -9.33 -24.39
CA LEU A 125 11.10 -7.96 -24.51
C LEU A 125 12.60 -8.04 -24.80
N ILE A 126 13.03 -7.50 -25.94
CA ILE A 126 14.41 -7.56 -26.40
C ILE A 126 14.87 -6.17 -26.82
N ASN A 127 16.03 -5.71 -26.29
CA ASN A 127 16.59 -4.41 -26.64
C ASN A 127 15.57 -3.25 -26.55
N THR A 128 14.71 -3.32 -25.54
CA THR A 128 13.60 -2.38 -25.35
C THR A 128 13.92 -1.44 -24.20
N LYS A 129 13.65 -0.14 -24.42
CA LYS A 129 13.82 0.91 -23.42
C LYS A 129 12.50 1.22 -22.75
N ILE A 130 12.50 1.36 -21.43
CA ILE A 130 11.34 1.73 -20.64
C ILE A 130 11.71 2.95 -19.81
N THR A 131 11.00 4.06 -20.02
CA THR A 131 11.34 5.35 -19.43
C THR A 131 10.10 6.04 -18.86
N GLY A 132 10.26 6.70 -17.70
CA GLY A 132 9.17 7.42 -17.04
C GLY A 132 8.06 6.50 -16.51
N GLY A 133 7.06 7.12 -15.87
CA GLY A 133 5.90 6.42 -15.35
C GLY A 133 5.97 6.17 -13.85
N GLN A 134 4.84 5.78 -13.27
CA GLN A 134 4.81 5.36 -11.88
C GLN A 134 5.60 4.06 -11.69
N TYR A 135 5.44 3.13 -12.64
CA TYR A 135 6.16 1.85 -12.67
C TYR A 135 6.76 1.64 -14.07
N GLY A 136 7.84 0.87 -14.18
CA GLY A 136 8.41 0.54 -15.49
C GLY A 136 7.67 -0.61 -16.17
N LEU A 137 7.94 -1.83 -15.69
CA LEU A 137 7.40 -3.08 -16.22
C LEU A 137 6.66 -3.87 -15.14
N ILE A 138 5.43 -4.28 -15.41
CA ILE A 138 4.67 -5.18 -14.53
C ILE A 138 4.37 -6.48 -15.27
N ILE A 139 4.72 -7.62 -14.67
CA ILE A 139 4.39 -8.97 -15.14
C ILE A 139 3.64 -9.73 -14.05
N GLU A 140 2.36 -10.00 -14.30
CA GLU A 140 1.46 -10.68 -13.38
C GLU A 140 0.95 -11.99 -13.98
N GLU A 141 1.06 -13.11 -13.25
CA GLU A 141 0.51 -14.42 -13.70
C GLU A 141 0.91 -14.77 -15.14
N SER A 142 2.14 -14.42 -15.54
CA SER A 142 2.60 -14.50 -16.92
C SER A 142 4.07 -14.90 -16.96
N ASP A 143 4.49 -15.56 -18.04
CA ASP A 143 5.86 -16.04 -18.21
C ASP A 143 6.52 -15.29 -19.39
N GLY A 144 7.85 -15.28 -19.47
CA GLY A 144 8.52 -14.60 -20.58
C GLY A 144 10.00 -14.33 -20.40
N VAL A 145 10.56 -13.57 -21.33
CA VAL A 145 11.97 -13.18 -21.37
C VAL A 145 12.08 -11.66 -21.47
N VAL A 146 12.93 -11.06 -20.64
CA VAL A 146 13.34 -9.66 -20.71
C VAL A 146 14.86 -9.66 -20.91
N ASP A 147 15.35 -9.26 -22.08
CA ASP A 147 16.75 -9.44 -22.48
C ASP A 147 17.32 -8.17 -23.12
N ARG A 148 18.46 -7.69 -22.60
CA ARG A 148 19.11 -6.45 -23.09
C ARG A 148 18.22 -5.21 -23.00
N CYS A 149 17.34 -5.15 -22.00
CA CYS A 149 16.48 -3.98 -21.81
C CYS A 149 17.14 -2.91 -20.93
N GLU A 150 16.66 -1.67 -21.04
CA GLU A 150 17.04 -0.55 -20.18
C GLU A 150 15.77 0.02 -19.54
N ILE A 151 15.67 0.01 -18.21
CA ILE A 151 14.56 0.60 -17.47
C ILE A 151 15.10 1.74 -16.62
N ARG A 152 14.61 2.96 -16.83
CA ARG A 152 15.14 4.14 -16.13
C ARG A 152 14.15 5.24 -15.83
N ASP A 153 14.53 6.10 -14.90
CA ASP A 153 13.79 7.31 -14.52
C ASP A 153 12.35 7.00 -14.10
N ILE A 154 12.18 5.98 -13.25
CA ILE A 154 10.88 5.49 -12.76
C ILE A 154 10.57 6.09 -11.40
N VAL A 155 9.34 6.51 -11.17
CA VAL A 155 8.94 7.17 -9.91
C VAL A 155 8.96 6.19 -8.73
N ASP A 156 8.36 4.99 -8.87
CA ASP A 156 8.33 3.98 -7.81
C ASP A 156 9.23 2.77 -8.19
N ASP A 157 8.62 1.60 -8.47
CA ASP A 157 9.32 0.35 -8.77
C ASP A 157 9.58 0.20 -10.27
N ALA A 158 10.83 -0.09 -10.65
CA ALA A 158 11.18 -0.27 -12.07
C ALA A 158 10.60 -1.55 -12.67
N MET A 159 10.67 -2.67 -11.96
CA MET A 159 10.11 -3.94 -12.42
C MET A 159 9.37 -4.66 -11.30
N ILE A 160 8.13 -5.05 -11.56
CA ILE A 160 7.29 -5.81 -10.64
C ILE A 160 6.97 -7.17 -11.26
N LEU A 161 7.32 -8.24 -10.55
CA LEU A 161 7.01 -9.63 -10.90
C LEU A 161 6.13 -10.22 -9.81
N ARG A 162 4.90 -10.62 -10.14
CA ARG A 162 3.94 -11.10 -9.13
C ARG A 162 2.98 -12.17 -9.60
N LEU A 163 2.23 -12.75 -8.66
CA LEU A 163 1.17 -13.73 -8.91
C LEU A 163 1.68 -14.97 -9.68
N GLY A 164 2.74 -15.62 -9.20
CA GLY A 164 3.22 -16.86 -9.82
C GLY A 164 4.11 -16.71 -11.06
N THR A 165 4.49 -15.49 -11.43
CA THR A 165 5.31 -15.19 -12.62
C THR A 165 6.68 -15.89 -12.61
N ARG A 166 7.06 -16.53 -13.72
CA ARG A 166 8.38 -17.17 -13.94
C ARG A 166 9.10 -16.58 -15.15
N ALA A 167 9.27 -15.26 -15.14
CA ALA A 167 10.01 -14.55 -16.16
C ALA A 167 11.53 -14.79 -16.05
N LYS A 168 12.23 -14.67 -17.18
CA LYS A 168 13.69 -14.70 -17.28
C LYS A 168 14.19 -13.32 -17.65
N VAL A 169 14.73 -12.60 -16.68
CA VAL A 169 15.33 -11.28 -16.87
C VAL A 169 16.83 -11.46 -16.99
N ARG A 170 17.42 -11.00 -18.11
CA ARG A 170 18.86 -11.13 -18.34
C ARG A 170 19.47 -9.94 -19.07
N HIS A 171 20.75 -9.68 -18.84
CA HIS A 171 21.49 -8.59 -19.50
C HIS A 171 20.76 -7.22 -19.46
N THR A 172 19.94 -6.99 -18.44
CA THR A 172 19.05 -5.82 -18.36
C THR A 172 19.62 -4.84 -17.35
N THR A 173 19.57 -3.55 -17.71
CA THR A 173 20.02 -2.45 -16.84
C THR A 173 18.80 -1.73 -16.28
N ILE A 174 18.79 -1.53 -14.97
CA ILE A 174 17.76 -0.76 -14.24
C ILE A 174 18.47 0.36 -13.49
N THR A 175 18.07 1.61 -13.71
CA THR A 175 18.73 2.76 -13.04
C THR A 175 17.79 3.94 -12.79
N GLY A 176 17.97 4.65 -11.68
CA GLY A 176 17.23 5.89 -11.40
C GLY A 176 15.76 5.62 -11.08
N CYS A 177 15.51 4.81 -10.06
CA CYS A 177 14.17 4.44 -9.61
C CYS A 177 13.92 5.07 -8.24
N GLY A 178 12.76 5.69 -8.01
CA GLY A 178 12.46 6.35 -6.74
C GLY A 178 12.14 5.40 -5.59
N PHE A 179 11.85 4.11 -5.87
CA PHE A 179 11.70 3.08 -4.85
C PHE A 179 12.59 1.86 -5.13
N ARG A 180 12.06 0.72 -5.59
CA ARG A 180 12.84 -0.52 -5.77
C ARG A 180 13.24 -0.76 -7.24
N GLY A 181 14.38 -1.41 -7.45
CA GLY A 181 14.79 -1.81 -8.80
C GLY A 181 13.92 -2.95 -9.35
N ILE A 182 13.90 -4.08 -8.64
CA ILE A 182 13.05 -5.24 -8.95
C ILE A 182 12.30 -5.66 -7.70
N TYR A 183 10.97 -5.79 -7.79
CA TYR A 183 10.12 -6.29 -6.72
C TYR A 183 9.43 -7.60 -7.13
N MET A 184 9.79 -8.69 -6.44
CA MET A 184 9.23 -10.03 -6.62
C MET A 184 8.36 -10.38 -5.41
N TYR A 185 7.05 -10.57 -5.60
CA TYR A 185 6.13 -10.93 -4.52
C TYR A 185 4.96 -11.78 -5.00
N GLN A 186 4.18 -12.39 -4.09
CA GLN A 186 3.07 -13.30 -4.42
C GLN A 186 3.53 -14.50 -5.26
N ALA A 187 4.45 -15.29 -4.71
CA ALA A 187 5.00 -16.52 -5.30
C ALA A 187 5.67 -16.34 -6.67
N ALA A 188 6.43 -15.26 -6.87
CA ALA A 188 7.17 -15.02 -8.12
C ALA A 188 8.50 -15.78 -8.14
N ASP A 189 8.61 -16.81 -8.99
CA ASP A 189 9.79 -17.69 -9.11
C ASP A 189 10.60 -17.38 -10.37
N SER A 190 10.86 -16.09 -10.59
CA SER A 190 11.57 -15.58 -11.77
C SER A 190 13.09 -15.66 -11.62
N SER A 191 13.83 -15.69 -12.75
CA SER A 191 15.30 -15.70 -12.75
C SER A 191 15.86 -14.36 -13.22
N ILE A 192 16.85 -13.82 -12.49
CA ILE A 192 17.59 -12.59 -12.80
C ILE A 192 19.04 -12.97 -13.06
N ASP A 193 19.54 -12.79 -14.29
CA ASP A 193 20.90 -13.19 -14.68
C ASP A 193 21.66 -12.06 -15.37
N ARG A 194 22.87 -11.73 -14.89
CA ARG A 194 23.73 -10.72 -15.51
C ARG A 194 23.03 -9.36 -15.70
N CYS A 195 22.25 -8.94 -14.72
CA CYS A 195 21.60 -7.64 -14.71
C CYS A 195 22.41 -6.62 -13.91
N GLU A 196 22.25 -5.36 -14.25
CA GLU A 196 22.81 -4.22 -13.50
C GLU A 196 21.65 -3.42 -12.92
N ILE A 197 21.62 -3.27 -11.59
CA ILE A 197 20.58 -2.51 -10.90
C ILE A 197 21.28 -1.43 -10.08
N SER A 198 20.99 -0.16 -10.37
CA SER A 198 21.61 0.94 -9.65
C SER A 198 20.72 2.15 -9.40
N HIS A 199 21.19 3.07 -8.55
CA HIS A 199 20.52 4.34 -8.27
C HIS A 199 19.04 4.16 -7.88
N THR A 200 18.77 3.25 -6.94
CA THR A 200 17.41 2.96 -6.41
C THR A 200 17.17 3.72 -5.11
N GLY A 201 15.96 4.25 -4.93
CA GLY A 201 15.55 5.00 -3.74
C GLY A 201 15.34 4.16 -2.48
N ASP A 202 15.28 2.83 -2.62
CA ASP A 202 15.28 1.86 -1.55
C ASP A 202 16.07 0.60 -1.98
N VAL A 203 15.46 -0.59 -1.99
CA VAL A 203 16.13 -1.86 -2.26
C VAL A 203 16.41 -2.06 -3.76
N GLY A 204 17.59 -2.59 -4.10
CA GLY A 204 17.91 -2.99 -5.48
C GLY A 204 17.00 -4.11 -5.98
N ILE A 205 17.03 -5.27 -5.32
CA ILE A 205 16.14 -6.41 -5.58
C ILE A 205 15.45 -6.82 -4.28
N ALA A 206 14.11 -6.74 -4.23
CA ALA A 206 13.30 -7.17 -3.10
C ALA A 206 12.52 -8.44 -3.44
N VAL A 207 12.65 -9.47 -2.59
CA VAL A 207 11.97 -10.76 -2.70
C VAL A 207 11.05 -10.94 -1.50
N ALA A 208 9.74 -11.05 -1.72
CA ALA A 208 8.72 -11.10 -0.69
C ALA A 208 7.64 -12.18 -0.99
N ASP A 209 6.79 -12.44 0.00
CA ASP A 209 5.57 -13.25 -0.09
C ASP A 209 5.73 -14.57 -0.88
N GLN A 210 6.46 -15.51 -0.28
CA GLN A 210 6.67 -16.89 -0.78
C GLN A 210 7.36 -17.00 -2.15
N SER A 211 8.09 -15.98 -2.59
CA SER A 211 8.84 -16.00 -3.84
C SER A 211 10.18 -16.74 -3.69
N SER A 212 10.61 -17.49 -4.70
CA SER A 212 11.87 -18.26 -4.68
C SER A 212 12.70 -18.07 -5.96
N PRO A 213 13.22 -16.85 -6.21
CA PRO A 213 13.92 -16.54 -7.46
C PRO A 213 15.34 -17.11 -7.53
N VAL A 214 15.90 -17.12 -8.73
CA VAL A 214 17.33 -17.41 -8.96
C VAL A 214 18.00 -16.13 -9.44
N ILE A 215 18.92 -15.58 -8.66
CA ILE A 215 19.65 -14.33 -8.94
C ILE A 215 21.12 -14.67 -9.15
N THR A 216 21.60 -14.54 -10.38
CA THR A 216 22.95 -14.96 -10.78
C THR A 216 23.73 -13.84 -11.43
N ALA A 217 25.02 -13.77 -11.12
CA ALA A 217 26.01 -12.94 -11.84
C ALA A 217 25.60 -11.47 -12.05
N SER A 218 24.80 -10.91 -11.14
CA SER A 218 24.20 -9.58 -11.27
C SER A 218 24.94 -8.57 -10.39
N TRP A 219 24.99 -7.32 -10.85
CA TRP A 219 25.64 -6.23 -10.14
C TRP A 219 24.57 -5.27 -9.60
N ILE A 220 24.52 -5.14 -8.29
CA ILE A 220 23.62 -4.22 -7.60
C ILE A 220 24.47 -3.16 -6.91
N HIS A 221 24.26 -1.88 -7.21
CA HIS A 221 25.06 -0.83 -6.61
C HIS A 221 24.36 0.53 -6.54
N ASP A 222 24.91 1.46 -5.76
CA ASP A 222 24.35 2.82 -5.62
C ASP A 222 22.88 2.81 -5.17
N THR A 223 22.50 1.88 -4.28
CA THR A 223 21.14 1.77 -3.74
C THR A 223 21.03 2.50 -2.40
N GLN A 224 19.95 3.24 -2.16
CA GLN A 224 19.73 3.90 -0.87
C GLN A 224 19.37 2.90 0.24
N GLY A 225 18.75 1.77 -0.12
CA GLY A 225 18.49 0.64 0.76
C GLY A 225 19.47 -0.51 0.55
N VAL A 226 19.10 -1.69 1.04
CA VAL A 226 19.87 -2.93 0.85
C VAL A 226 19.95 -3.29 -0.64
N GLY A 227 21.07 -3.85 -1.09
CA GLY A 227 21.19 -4.28 -2.48
C GLY A 227 20.22 -5.41 -2.83
N ILE A 228 20.25 -6.52 -2.10
CA ILE A 228 19.30 -7.63 -2.26
C ILE A 228 18.64 -7.95 -0.92
N SER A 229 17.32 -7.85 -0.83
CA SER A 229 16.55 -8.18 0.36
C SER A 229 15.65 -9.39 0.10
N VAL A 230 15.75 -10.41 0.95
CA VAL A 230 14.89 -11.59 0.90
C VAL A 230 14.10 -11.74 2.19
N GLY A 231 12.79 -11.58 2.07
CA GLY A 231 11.83 -11.65 3.16
C GLY A 231 11.61 -13.08 3.66
N LYS A 232 11.03 -13.19 4.85
CA LYS A 232 10.73 -14.47 5.49
C LYS A 232 9.81 -15.33 4.64
N GLY A 233 10.03 -16.65 4.69
CA GLY A 233 9.25 -17.61 3.91
C GLY A 233 9.60 -17.64 2.43
N CYS A 234 10.40 -16.69 1.94
CA CYS A 234 10.96 -16.71 0.59
C CYS A 234 12.15 -17.66 0.52
N GLY A 235 12.46 -18.12 -0.69
CA GLY A 235 13.55 -19.08 -0.95
C GLY A 235 14.49 -18.58 -2.04
N GLY A 236 14.98 -19.50 -2.85
CA GLY A 236 15.76 -19.19 -4.03
C GLY A 236 17.28 -19.28 -3.84
N VAL A 237 18.00 -18.85 -4.87
CA VAL A 237 19.47 -18.90 -4.93
C VAL A 237 20.00 -17.53 -5.31
N ILE A 238 21.00 -17.04 -4.58
CA ILE A 238 21.80 -15.87 -4.95
C ILE A 238 23.23 -16.34 -5.18
N GLU A 239 23.73 -16.22 -6.41
CA GLU A 239 25.03 -16.77 -6.79
C GLU A 239 25.85 -15.77 -7.61
N GLY A 240 27.09 -15.52 -7.19
CA GLY A 240 28.02 -14.66 -7.93
C GLY A 240 27.55 -13.22 -8.13
N CYS A 241 26.69 -12.70 -7.24
CA CYS A 241 26.22 -11.32 -7.31
C CYS A 241 27.23 -10.37 -6.64
N ARG A 242 27.47 -9.22 -7.28
CA ARG A 242 28.29 -8.15 -6.75
C ARG A 242 27.37 -7.10 -6.14
N VAL A 243 27.56 -6.77 -4.87
CA VAL A 243 26.75 -5.75 -4.18
C VAL A 243 27.67 -4.72 -3.53
N GLU A 244 27.59 -3.46 -3.97
CA GLU A 244 28.52 -2.39 -3.56
C GLU A 244 27.83 -1.03 -3.44
N ASN A 245 28.32 -0.16 -2.58
CA ASN A 245 27.73 1.16 -2.36
C ASN A 245 26.21 1.12 -2.11
N THR A 246 25.79 0.18 -1.27
CA THR A 246 24.41 -0.01 -0.82
C THR A 246 24.33 0.21 0.68
N ALA A 247 23.13 0.38 1.24
CA ALA A 247 22.96 0.28 2.70
C ALA A 247 23.44 -1.09 3.19
N SER A 248 23.91 -1.14 4.44
CA SER A 248 24.40 -2.37 5.06
C SER A 248 23.26 -3.12 5.76
N PRO A 249 23.16 -4.46 5.61
CA PRO A 249 24.05 -5.31 4.81
C PRO A 249 23.73 -5.22 3.32
N GLY A 250 24.71 -5.46 2.44
CA GLY A 250 24.45 -5.46 0.99
C GLY A 250 23.46 -6.55 0.55
N ILE A 251 23.49 -7.71 1.20
CA ILE A 251 22.48 -8.75 1.04
C ILE A 251 21.85 -9.00 2.41
N PHE A 252 20.54 -8.77 2.52
CA PHE A 252 19.74 -9.08 3.69
C PHE A 252 18.91 -10.33 3.43
N VAL A 253 19.06 -11.34 4.27
CA VAL A 253 18.24 -12.55 4.25
C VAL A 253 17.56 -12.66 5.61
N ASP A 254 16.23 -12.61 5.60
CA ASP A 254 15.46 -12.74 6.83
C ASP A 254 15.69 -14.12 7.49
N PRO A 255 15.77 -14.22 8.84
CA PRO A 255 15.95 -15.49 9.56
C PRO A 255 14.95 -16.62 9.25
N GLY A 256 13.81 -16.34 8.60
CA GLY A 256 12.88 -17.36 8.13
C GLY A 256 12.88 -17.61 6.62
N ALA A 257 13.79 -16.99 5.87
CA ALA A 257 14.01 -17.30 4.46
C ALA A 257 14.83 -18.60 4.30
N ARG A 258 14.67 -19.25 3.16
CA ARG A 258 15.35 -20.50 2.77
C ARG A 258 16.35 -20.28 1.63
N THR A 259 16.83 -19.05 1.48
CA THR A 259 17.69 -18.64 0.36
C THR A 259 19.09 -19.16 0.55
N GLU A 260 19.65 -19.75 -0.50
CA GLU A 260 21.05 -20.16 -0.54
C GLU A 260 21.91 -19.05 -1.18
N ILE A 261 22.92 -18.56 -0.46
CA ILE A 261 23.91 -17.63 -1.00
C ILE A 261 25.18 -18.42 -1.35
N ARG A 262 25.65 -18.28 -2.59
CA ARG A 262 26.86 -18.93 -3.11
C ARG A 262 27.83 -17.89 -3.66
N GLU A 263 29.10 -18.03 -3.32
CA GLU A 263 30.16 -17.26 -3.98
C GLU A 263 30.31 -17.76 -5.42
N GLY A 264 30.43 -16.83 -6.37
CA GLY A 264 30.70 -17.17 -7.77
C GLY A 264 32.17 -17.50 -7.99
N ASP A 265 32.45 -18.35 -8.98
CA ASP A 265 33.80 -18.71 -9.44
C ASP A 265 34.48 -17.53 -10.18
N ASP A 266 34.73 -16.40 -9.51
CA ASP A 266 35.45 -15.27 -10.10
C ASP A 266 36.70 -14.87 -9.29
N LYS A 267 37.85 -15.33 -9.80
CA LYS A 267 39.18 -14.81 -9.46
C LYS A 267 39.36 -13.41 -10.05
N ALA A 268 38.81 -12.38 -9.43
CA ALA A 268 39.23 -11.00 -9.64
C ALA A 268 39.02 -10.19 -8.35
N GLY A 269 40.13 -9.79 -7.73
CA GLY A 269 40.15 -9.29 -6.36
C GLY A 269 39.39 -7.98 -6.13
N ALA A 270 38.55 -7.97 -5.11
CA ALA A 270 38.23 -6.82 -4.28
C ALA A 270 37.86 -7.33 -2.87
N LYS A 271 38.29 -6.57 -1.85
CA LYS A 271 38.37 -6.98 -0.45
C LYS A 271 37.00 -7.31 0.17
N THR A 272 37.00 -8.33 1.01
CA THR A 272 35.92 -8.73 1.91
C THR A 272 35.49 -7.61 2.86
N PRO A 273 34.21 -7.55 3.25
CA PRO A 273 33.85 -7.18 4.60
C PRO A 273 33.13 -8.36 5.26
N VAL A 274 33.88 -9.14 6.05
CA VAL A 274 33.28 -9.89 7.17
C VAL A 274 33.25 -8.92 8.34
N GLY A 275 32.04 -8.45 8.67
CA GLY A 275 31.76 -7.55 9.78
C GLY A 275 30.50 -7.99 10.50
N ALA A 276 30.47 -9.23 11.00
CA ALA A 276 29.45 -9.66 11.94
C ALA A 276 29.67 -8.94 13.27
N ASN A 277 28.94 -7.86 13.52
CA ASN A 277 28.75 -7.33 14.86
C ASN A 277 27.25 -7.28 15.17
N ALA A 278 26.84 -8.19 16.07
CA ALA A 278 25.55 -8.17 16.69
C ALA A 278 25.47 -7.00 17.68
N SER A 279 24.84 -5.90 17.27
CA SER A 279 24.27 -4.93 18.20
C SER A 279 22.84 -5.35 18.54
N LYS A 280 22.61 -5.69 19.81
CA LYS A 280 21.26 -5.83 20.38
C LYS A 280 20.61 -4.44 20.48
N GLY A 281 20.03 -3.97 19.38
CA GLY A 281 18.96 -2.96 19.36
C GLY A 281 17.66 -3.65 18.94
N ASN A 282 16.49 -3.15 19.39
CA ASN A 282 15.18 -3.74 19.07
C ASN A 282 15.08 -4.04 17.57
N GLN A 283 15.04 -5.33 17.24
CA GLN A 283 15.02 -5.80 15.87
C GLN A 283 13.67 -5.44 15.24
N GLN A 284 13.69 -4.76 14.10
CA GLN A 284 12.47 -4.43 13.36
C GLN A 284 11.82 -5.71 12.84
N ASP A 285 10.52 -5.85 13.07
CA ASP A 285 9.68 -6.97 12.63
C ASP A 285 8.86 -6.51 11.41
N LEU A 286 9.50 -6.46 10.24
CA LEU A 286 8.92 -5.93 9.01
C LEU A 286 7.70 -6.73 8.53
N GLU A 287 7.66 -8.06 8.76
CA GLU A 287 6.46 -8.86 8.52
C GLU A 287 5.28 -8.38 9.36
N ARG A 288 5.54 -8.05 10.63
CA ARG A 288 4.50 -7.54 11.51
C ARG A 288 4.04 -6.15 11.08
N VAL A 289 4.94 -5.30 10.58
CA VAL A 289 4.59 -4.00 9.99
C VAL A 289 3.64 -4.20 8.81
N GLU A 290 4.02 -5.04 7.84
CA GLU A 290 3.20 -5.27 6.63
C GLU A 290 1.82 -5.85 6.98
N LYS A 291 1.77 -6.82 7.92
CA LYS A 291 0.49 -7.37 8.39
C LYS A 291 -0.39 -6.30 9.05
N LEU A 292 0.20 -5.39 9.83
CA LEU A 292 -0.55 -4.30 10.49
C LEU A 292 -1.01 -3.23 9.50
N LEU A 293 -0.23 -2.95 8.46
CA LEU A 293 -0.64 -2.08 7.35
C LEU A 293 -1.77 -2.72 6.54
N SER A 294 -1.72 -4.03 6.30
CA SER A 294 -2.82 -4.77 5.68
C SER A 294 -4.08 -4.79 6.55
N GLU A 295 -3.93 -4.94 7.87
CA GLU A 295 -5.06 -4.83 8.82
C GLU A 295 -5.67 -3.42 8.80
N LEU A 296 -4.83 -2.39 8.76
CA LEU A 296 -5.24 -0.99 8.57
C LEU A 296 -6.01 -0.82 7.25
N ASP A 297 -5.54 -1.43 6.17
CA ASP A 297 -6.19 -1.36 4.86
C ASP A 297 -7.53 -2.06 4.79
N GLY A 298 -7.66 -3.19 5.49
CA GLY A 298 -8.91 -3.91 5.63
C GLY A 298 -9.98 -3.16 6.43
N MET A 299 -9.63 -2.11 7.18
CA MET A 299 -10.63 -1.29 7.89
C MET A 299 -11.53 -0.55 6.91
N ILE A 300 -12.84 -0.55 7.17
CA ILE A 300 -13.81 0.14 6.30
C ILE A 300 -13.59 1.65 6.38
N GLY A 301 -13.50 2.33 5.23
CA GLY A 301 -13.37 3.79 5.12
C GLY A 301 -12.02 4.34 5.59
N LEU A 302 -12.02 5.56 6.16
CA LEU A 302 -10.87 6.22 6.79
C LEU A 302 -9.67 6.52 5.86
N SER A 303 -9.91 6.83 4.59
CA SER A 303 -8.83 7.08 3.60
C SER A 303 -7.80 8.11 4.09
N GLY A 304 -8.25 9.26 4.60
CA GLY A 304 -7.35 10.31 5.11
C GLY A 304 -6.52 9.88 6.33
N VAL A 305 -7.12 9.16 7.28
CA VAL A 305 -6.40 8.62 8.44
C VAL A 305 -5.37 7.57 8.00
N LYS A 306 -5.74 6.70 7.05
CA LYS A 306 -4.84 5.67 6.52
C LYS A 306 -3.64 6.26 5.78
N SER A 307 -3.83 7.32 5.00
CA SER A 307 -2.73 8.00 4.33
C SER A 307 -1.81 8.70 5.32
N GLU A 308 -2.35 9.34 6.35
CA GLU A 308 -1.53 10.01 7.38
C GLU A 308 -0.74 9.01 8.23
N VAL A 309 -1.34 7.87 8.61
CA VAL A 309 -0.61 6.82 9.33
C VAL A 309 0.54 6.28 8.48
N ARG A 310 0.33 6.07 7.17
CA ARG A 310 1.42 5.67 6.27
C ARG A 310 2.53 6.71 6.21
N ALA A 311 2.18 7.97 5.97
CA ALA A 311 3.16 9.05 5.90
C ALA A 311 4.01 9.15 7.19
N LEU A 312 3.40 8.90 8.36
CA LEU A 312 4.12 8.83 9.63
C LEU A 312 5.06 7.62 9.69
N ILE A 313 4.63 6.45 9.22
CA ILE A 313 5.51 5.27 9.16
C ILE A 313 6.68 5.51 8.21
N ASP A 314 6.43 6.07 7.03
CA ASP A 314 7.47 6.37 6.04
C ASP A 314 8.49 7.37 6.61
N GLU A 315 8.01 8.43 7.28
CA GLU A 315 8.87 9.39 7.97
C GLU A 315 9.71 8.74 9.07
N ILE A 316 9.12 7.85 9.88
CA ILE A 316 9.83 7.12 10.93
C ILE A 316 10.92 6.23 10.34
N GLN A 317 10.63 5.51 9.26
CA GLN A 317 11.60 4.64 8.58
C GLN A 317 12.77 5.44 8.01
N VAL A 318 12.50 6.54 7.30
CA VAL A 318 13.52 7.44 6.76
C VAL A 318 14.40 8.00 7.87
N ASN A 319 13.80 8.42 8.99
CA ASN A 319 14.54 8.94 10.13
C ASN A 319 15.41 7.86 10.79
N GLU A 320 14.95 6.61 10.88
CA GLU A 320 15.77 5.52 11.40
C GLU A 320 16.95 5.20 10.46
N TRP A 321 16.76 5.26 9.13
CA TRP A 321 17.86 5.14 8.17
C TRP A 321 18.88 6.26 8.36
N ARG A 322 18.42 7.51 8.47
CA ARG A 322 19.30 8.66 8.79
C ARG A 322 20.06 8.43 10.09
N ARG A 323 19.42 7.84 11.12
CA ARG A 323 20.06 7.52 12.41
C ARG A 323 21.17 6.49 12.22
N SER A 324 20.90 5.44 11.46
CA SER A 324 21.83 4.34 11.21
C SER A 324 23.07 4.81 10.43
N GLU A 325 22.92 5.85 9.61
CA GLU A 325 24.00 6.51 8.87
C GLU A 325 24.70 7.64 9.66
N GLY A 326 24.36 7.81 10.94
CA GLY A 326 24.95 8.84 11.80
C GLY A 326 24.59 10.28 11.41
N LEU A 327 23.59 10.47 10.56
CA LEU A 327 23.10 11.78 10.15
C LEU A 327 22.23 12.40 11.24
N SER A 328 22.29 13.73 11.37
CA SER A 328 21.40 14.43 12.29
C SER A 328 19.95 14.35 11.81
N ILE A 329 19.07 13.98 12.74
CA ILE A 329 17.63 13.98 12.56
C ILE A 329 17.06 15.12 13.40
N GLY A 330 16.03 15.79 12.89
CA GLY A 330 15.22 16.66 13.72
C GLY A 330 14.58 15.89 14.88
N THR A 331 14.11 16.60 15.91
CA THR A 331 13.29 15.97 16.95
C THR A 331 11.92 15.64 16.38
N VAL A 332 11.66 14.35 16.13
CA VAL A 332 10.37 13.85 15.66
C VAL A 332 9.53 13.50 16.89
N SER A 333 8.33 14.06 16.98
CA SER A 333 7.40 13.71 18.05
C SER A 333 6.50 12.57 17.59
N ASN A 334 6.49 11.47 18.34
CA ASN A 334 5.59 10.34 18.13
C ASN A 334 4.18 10.58 18.72
N HIS A 335 3.92 11.77 19.27
CA HIS A 335 2.67 12.11 19.92
C HIS A 335 1.65 12.63 18.90
N LEU A 336 0.41 12.12 18.98
CA LEU A 336 -0.65 12.40 18.00
C LEU A 336 -1.93 12.91 18.67
N VAL A 337 -2.70 13.71 17.93
CA VAL A 337 -4.05 14.16 18.29
C VAL A 337 -5.05 13.45 17.39
N PHE A 338 -6.02 12.72 17.96
CA PHE A 338 -7.09 12.06 17.22
C PHE A 338 -8.40 12.83 17.42
N ALA A 339 -8.84 13.54 16.38
CA ALA A 339 -10.02 14.40 16.42
C ALA A 339 -11.15 13.79 15.57
N GLY A 340 -12.34 13.59 16.14
CA GLY A 340 -13.50 13.19 15.35
C GLY A 340 -14.67 12.65 16.17
N ALA A 341 -15.78 12.37 15.48
CA ALA A 341 -17.03 11.90 16.07
C ALA A 341 -16.87 10.53 16.77
N PRO A 342 -17.76 10.14 17.70
CA PRO A 342 -17.67 8.85 18.37
C PRO A 342 -17.91 7.70 17.38
N GLY A 343 -17.22 6.58 17.58
CA GLY A 343 -17.41 5.39 16.73
C GLY A 343 -16.75 5.44 15.34
N THR A 344 -15.83 6.37 15.09
CA THR A 344 -15.04 6.48 13.86
C THR A 344 -13.75 5.64 13.84
N GLY A 345 -13.48 4.85 14.89
CA GLY A 345 -12.33 3.92 14.92
C GLY A 345 -11.05 4.46 15.58
N LYS A 346 -11.07 5.63 16.23
CA LYS A 346 -9.93 6.23 16.95
C LYS A 346 -9.13 5.25 17.81
N THR A 347 -9.78 4.55 18.74
CA THR A 347 -9.11 3.60 19.65
C THR A 347 -8.53 2.41 18.90
N THR A 348 -9.17 1.94 17.83
CA THR A 348 -8.68 0.84 16.99
C THR A 348 -7.40 1.25 16.26
N ILE A 349 -7.40 2.42 15.60
CA ILE A 349 -6.22 2.96 14.93
C ILE A 349 -5.08 3.21 15.91
N ALA A 350 -5.37 3.72 17.11
CA ALA A 350 -4.37 3.96 18.14
C ALA A 350 -3.66 2.66 18.58
N ARG A 351 -4.40 1.55 18.66
CA ARG A 351 -3.83 0.23 18.97
C ARG A 351 -2.95 -0.27 17.83
N ILE A 352 -3.39 -0.13 16.58
CA ILE A 352 -2.59 -0.51 15.40
C ILE A 352 -1.30 0.32 15.35
N TYR A 353 -1.40 1.64 15.53
CA TYR A 353 -0.25 2.54 15.55
C TYR A 353 0.77 2.16 16.63
N GLY A 354 0.32 1.84 17.85
CA GLY A 354 1.22 1.36 18.90
C GLY A 354 1.92 0.04 18.58
N GLN A 355 1.24 -0.86 17.86
CA GLN A 355 1.86 -2.10 17.38
C GLN A 355 2.83 -1.85 16.22
N LEU A 356 2.54 -0.88 15.35
CA LEU A 356 3.45 -0.45 14.28
C LEU A 356 4.74 0.13 14.87
N LEU A 357 4.65 1.03 15.85
CA LEU A 357 5.83 1.58 16.52
C LEU A 357 6.67 0.50 17.21
N LYS A 358 6.03 -0.55 17.73
CA LYS A 358 6.75 -1.71 18.27
C LYS A 358 7.45 -2.50 17.18
N ALA A 359 6.74 -2.82 16.11
CA ALA A 359 7.28 -3.58 15.00
C ALA A 359 8.43 -2.83 14.30
N LEU A 360 8.40 -1.49 14.28
CA LEU A 360 9.47 -0.64 13.77
C LEU A 360 10.63 -0.44 14.75
N GLY A 361 10.60 -1.09 15.92
CA GLY A 361 11.66 -1.00 16.94
C GLY A 361 11.70 0.32 17.72
N ILE A 362 10.79 1.25 17.45
CA ILE A 362 10.71 2.57 18.11
C ILE A 362 10.29 2.41 19.57
N LEU A 363 9.33 1.53 19.86
CA LEU A 363 8.86 1.26 21.22
C LEU A 363 9.09 -0.22 21.59
N PRO A 364 9.72 -0.53 22.73
CA PRO A 364 10.15 -1.90 23.05
C PRO A 364 9.01 -2.91 23.22
N ASN A 365 7.85 -2.49 23.75
CA ASN A 365 6.85 -3.43 24.26
C ASN A 365 5.50 -3.36 23.52
N GLY A 366 5.19 -2.24 22.85
CA GLY A 366 3.90 -1.98 22.17
C GLY A 366 2.69 -2.07 23.10
N LYS A 367 2.91 -1.81 24.39
CA LYS A 367 1.87 -1.82 25.42
C LYS A 367 0.84 -0.73 25.09
N PHE A 368 -0.45 -1.01 25.24
CA PHE A 368 -1.49 -0.01 25.00
C PHE A 368 -2.26 0.23 26.31
N LYS A 369 -2.15 1.44 26.85
CA LYS A 369 -2.87 1.86 28.06
C LYS A 369 -3.88 2.93 27.69
N GLU A 370 -5.15 2.61 27.90
CA GLU A 370 -6.28 3.51 27.70
C GLU A 370 -6.67 4.12 29.05
N VAL A 371 -6.79 5.45 29.10
CA VAL A 371 -7.14 6.22 30.30
C VAL A 371 -8.13 7.33 29.96
N ALA A 372 -8.90 7.75 30.95
CA ALA A 372 -9.74 8.95 30.90
C ALA A 372 -9.41 9.89 32.07
N ARG A 373 -10.09 11.05 32.15
CA ARG A 373 -9.89 12.04 33.23
C ARG A 373 -9.86 11.42 34.64
N ARG A 374 -10.74 10.47 34.93
CA ARG A 374 -10.85 9.83 36.26
C ARG A 374 -9.59 9.04 36.67
N ASP A 375 -8.85 8.56 35.68
CA ASP A 375 -7.65 7.74 35.87
C ASP A 375 -6.42 8.63 36.09
N LEU A 376 -6.44 9.85 35.53
CA LEU A 376 -5.34 10.82 35.62
C LEU A 376 -5.49 11.80 36.78
N VAL A 377 -6.71 12.14 37.18
CA VAL A 377 -6.98 13.20 38.18
C VAL A 377 -7.26 12.60 39.56
N GLY A 378 -6.57 13.14 40.57
CA GLY A 378 -6.75 12.79 41.98
C GLY A 378 -7.98 13.44 42.63
N GLN A 379 -8.41 12.91 43.77
CA GLN A 379 -9.47 13.54 44.58
C GLN A 379 -8.90 14.50 45.65
N TYR A 380 -7.58 14.46 45.89
CA TYR A 380 -6.88 15.21 46.93
C TYR A 380 -5.64 15.91 46.35
N ILE A 381 -5.22 17.01 46.96
CA ILE A 381 -4.05 17.81 46.55
C ILE A 381 -2.80 16.93 46.52
N GLY A 382 -2.01 17.01 45.44
CA GLY A 382 -0.77 16.24 45.24
C GLY A 382 -0.96 14.82 44.69
N HIS A 383 -2.17 14.26 44.72
CA HIS A 383 -2.44 12.92 44.18
C HIS A 383 -2.58 12.90 42.64
N THR A 384 -2.82 14.05 42.02
CA THR A 384 -3.03 14.12 40.56
C THR A 384 -1.72 13.92 39.81
N ALA A 385 -0.64 14.59 40.21
CA ALA A 385 0.68 14.37 39.63
C ALA A 385 1.12 12.90 39.75
N GLU A 386 0.92 12.28 40.91
CA GLU A 386 1.24 10.85 41.13
C GLU A 386 0.43 9.93 40.22
N LYS A 387 -0.89 10.16 40.08
CA LYS A 387 -1.74 9.37 39.19
C LYS A 387 -1.35 9.53 37.72
N ALA A 388 -1.12 10.75 37.27
CA ALA A 388 -0.71 11.03 35.90
C ALA A 388 0.64 10.36 35.58
N ALA A 389 1.61 10.47 36.50
CA ALA A 389 2.91 9.81 36.39
C ALA A 389 2.77 8.27 36.39
N SER A 390 1.98 7.71 37.30
CA SER A 390 1.72 6.26 37.35
C SER A 390 1.09 5.75 36.05
N ALA A 391 0.11 6.48 35.49
CA ALA A 391 -0.50 6.11 34.22
C ALA A 391 0.50 6.17 33.05
N PHE A 392 1.39 7.16 33.05
CA PHE A 392 2.46 7.31 32.05
C PHE A 392 3.50 6.19 32.17
N ASP A 393 3.99 5.92 33.38
CA ASP A 393 4.94 4.82 33.64
C ASP A 393 4.34 3.46 33.31
N GLU A 394 3.05 3.26 33.58
CA GLU A 394 2.34 2.06 33.14
C GLU A 394 2.30 1.94 31.60
N ALA A 395 2.31 3.05 30.85
CA ALA A 395 2.34 3.03 29.39
C ALA A 395 3.77 2.95 28.81
N ARG A 396 4.81 2.97 29.65
CA ARG A 396 6.22 2.98 29.24
C ARG A 396 6.58 1.83 28.30
N GLY A 397 7.25 2.16 27.20
CA GLY A 397 7.56 1.26 26.11
C GLY A 397 6.39 1.00 25.15
N GLY A 398 5.39 1.86 25.15
CA GLY A 398 4.12 1.69 24.43
C GLY A 398 3.36 3.00 24.22
N VAL A 399 2.03 2.90 24.09
CA VAL A 399 1.11 4.01 23.82
C VAL A 399 0.27 4.31 25.06
N LEU A 400 0.24 5.59 25.44
CA LEU A 400 -0.73 6.15 26.38
C LEU A 400 -1.86 6.83 25.59
N PHE A 401 -3.03 6.22 25.56
CA PHE A 401 -4.21 6.76 24.89
C PHE A 401 -5.14 7.43 25.91
N ILE A 402 -5.34 8.74 25.77
CA ILE A 402 -6.19 9.55 26.65
C ILE A 402 -7.49 9.88 25.92
N ASP A 403 -8.58 9.20 26.29
CA ASP A 403 -9.90 9.45 25.71
C ASP A 403 -10.57 10.68 26.33
N GLU A 404 -11.28 11.43 25.49
CA GLU A 404 -11.91 12.71 25.81
C GLU A 404 -10.96 13.67 26.58
N ALA A 405 -9.73 13.83 26.09
CA ALA A 405 -8.66 14.57 26.78
C ALA A 405 -9.02 16.02 27.10
N TYR A 406 -9.86 16.67 26.28
CA TYR A 406 -10.39 18.01 26.51
C TYR A 406 -11.09 18.16 27.87
N THR A 407 -11.59 17.06 28.44
CA THR A 407 -12.22 17.07 29.77
C THR A 407 -11.23 17.46 30.86
N LEU A 408 -9.91 17.28 30.69
CA LEU A 408 -8.87 17.69 31.63
C LEU A 408 -8.84 19.21 31.82
N SER A 409 -9.05 19.98 30.75
CA SER A 409 -9.03 21.44 30.77
C SER A 409 -10.37 22.07 31.17
N ARG A 410 -11.45 21.29 31.30
CA ARG A 410 -12.76 21.83 31.69
C ARG A 410 -12.81 22.15 33.18
N SER A 411 -13.11 23.41 33.51
CA SER A 411 -13.39 23.89 34.86
C SER A 411 -14.70 23.32 35.39
N SER A 412 -14.67 22.11 35.93
CA SER A 412 -15.75 21.62 36.78
C SER A 412 -15.49 22.15 38.19
N GLY A 413 -16.44 22.95 38.73
CA GLY A 413 -16.26 23.80 39.91
C GLY A 413 -15.32 23.25 41.01
N GLY A 414 -14.35 24.07 41.43
CA GLY A 414 -13.36 23.77 42.47
C GLY A 414 -12.20 22.84 42.06
N GLY A 415 -12.26 22.16 40.91
CA GLY A 415 -11.27 21.16 40.47
C GLY A 415 -10.54 21.48 39.16
N ALA A 416 -10.55 22.73 38.72
CA ALA A 416 -9.80 23.17 37.53
C ALA A 416 -8.28 22.98 37.71
N ASP A 417 -7.78 23.27 38.92
CA ASP A 417 -6.34 23.20 39.24
C ASP A 417 -5.79 21.78 39.13
N PHE A 418 -6.58 20.76 39.49
CA PHE A 418 -6.15 19.35 39.39
C PHE A 418 -6.09 18.85 37.94
N GLY A 419 -6.99 19.31 37.09
CA GLY A 419 -6.96 18.96 35.67
C GLY A 419 -5.73 19.55 34.98
N GLN A 420 -5.40 20.79 35.31
CA GLN A 420 -4.20 21.46 34.81
C GLN A 420 -2.92 20.80 35.35
N GLU A 421 -2.89 20.43 36.63
CA GLU A 421 -1.75 19.69 37.23
C GLU A 421 -1.46 18.38 36.48
N ALA A 422 -2.49 17.66 36.04
CA ALA A 422 -2.32 16.45 35.23
C ALA A 422 -1.70 16.78 33.85
N ILE A 423 -2.17 17.85 33.20
CA ILE A 423 -1.64 18.30 31.90
C ILE A 423 -0.17 18.69 32.03
N ASP A 424 0.17 19.51 33.02
CA ASP A 424 1.54 19.99 33.25
C ASP A 424 2.50 18.81 33.53
N THR A 425 2.03 17.83 34.31
CA THR A 425 2.78 16.59 34.57
C THR A 425 3.00 15.80 33.27
N LEU A 426 1.97 15.63 32.44
CA LEU A 426 2.08 14.91 31.17
C LEU A 426 3.01 15.63 30.19
N VAL A 427 2.92 16.96 30.06
CA VAL A 427 3.80 17.76 29.19
C VAL A 427 5.27 17.55 29.58
N LYS A 428 5.57 17.56 30.88
CA LYS A 428 6.92 17.31 31.37
C LYS A 428 7.41 15.90 31.02
N LEU A 429 6.59 14.88 31.28
CA LEU A 429 6.94 13.49 31.00
C LEU A 429 7.09 13.19 29.49
N MET A 430 6.27 13.83 28.65
CA MET A 430 6.37 13.76 27.19
C MET A 430 7.71 14.33 26.70
N GLU A 431 8.22 15.39 27.32
CA GLU A 431 9.54 15.95 27.00
C GLU A 431 10.68 15.03 27.45
N ASP A 432 10.63 14.59 28.71
CA ASP A 432 11.70 13.83 29.36
C ASP A 432 11.83 12.39 28.79
N HIS A 433 10.72 11.82 28.30
CA HIS A 433 10.62 10.41 27.86
C HIS A 433 10.05 10.23 26.45
N ARG A 434 10.34 11.18 25.55
CA ARG A 434 9.81 11.22 24.17
C ARG A 434 10.03 9.94 23.33
N ASP A 435 11.15 9.25 23.57
CA ASP A 435 11.58 8.06 22.81
C ASP A 435 11.07 6.75 23.48
N GLU A 436 10.36 6.86 24.61
CA GLU A 436 9.93 5.72 25.42
C GLU A 436 8.40 5.54 25.44
N VAL A 437 7.63 6.57 25.12
CA VAL A 437 6.16 6.54 25.12
C VAL A 437 5.60 7.37 23.97
N ALA A 438 4.60 6.84 23.26
CA ALA A 438 3.77 7.63 22.36
C ALA A 438 2.45 8.01 23.06
N VAL A 439 2.24 9.31 23.30
CA VAL A 439 0.98 9.82 23.86
C VAL A 439 0.01 10.18 22.74
N ILE A 440 -1.21 9.64 22.80
CA ILE A 440 -2.29 9.95 21.87
C ILE A 440 -3.45 10.54 22.66
N VAL A 441 -3.83 11.78 22.34
CA VAL A 441 -5.03 12.42 22.92
C VAL A 441 -6.17 12.35 21.93
N ALA A 442 -7.35 11.93 22.39
CA ALA A 442 -8.53 11.76 21.55
C ALA A 442 -9.74 12.57 22.03
N GLY A 443 -10.59 12.99 21.10
CA GLY A 443 -11.83 13.69 21.42
C GLY A 443 -12.59 14.19 20.20
N TYR A 444 -13.65 14.97 20.44
CA TYR A 444 -14.43 15.62 19.39
C TYR A 444 -13.64 16.78 18.77
N THR A 445 -13.76 16.97 17.46
CA THR A 445 -12.94 17.91 16.69
C THR A 445 -12.97 19.33 17.26
N GLY A 446 -14.16 19.90 17.48
CA GLY A 446 -14.28 21.25 18.05
C GLY A 446 -13.73 21.39 19.47
N GLU A 447 -13.85 20.34 20.30
CA GLU A 447 -13.36 20.36 21.68
C GLU A 447 -11.84 20.18 21.78
N MET A 448 -11.26 19.36 20.88
CA MET A 448 -9.80 19.17 20.81
C MET A 448 -9.09 20.43 20.35
N ARG A 449 -9.67 21.20 19.41
CA ARG A 449 -9.12 22.51 19.02
C ARG A 449 -9.03 23.46 20.22
N LYS A 450 -10.13 23.63 20.96
CA LYS A 450 -10.16 24.45 22.18
C LYS A 450 -9.17 23.96 23.25
N PHE A 451 -9.03 22.64 23.39
CA PHE A 451 -8.12 22.04 24.36
C PHE A 451 -6.65 22.34 24.06
N LEU A 452 -6.24 22.24 22.78
CA LEU A 452 -4.89 22.57 22.33
C LEU A 452 -4.61 24.08 22.42
N ASP A 453 -5.58 24.92 22.04
CA ASP A 453 -5.47 26.38 22.13
C ASP A 453 -5.28 26.86 23.57
N ALA A 454 -5.95 26.21 24.53
CA ALA A 454 -5.82 26.51 25.96
C ALA A 454 -4.48 26.04 26.56
N ASN A 455 -3.76 25.12 25.90
CA ASN A 455 -2.55 24.50 26.41
C ASN A 455 -1.42 24.54 25.35
N PRO A 456 -0.76 25.70 25.16
CA PRO A 456 0.31 25.86 24.16
C PRO A 456 1.46 24.86 24.34
N GLY A 457 1.73 24.46 25.59
CA GLY A 457 2.69 23.40 25.92
C GLY A 457 2.34 22.09 25.21
N LEU A 458 1.10 21.63 25.31
CA LEU A 458 0.64 20.43 24.59
C LEU A 458 0.70 20.62 23.08
N ALA A 459 0.19 21.73 22.55
CA ALA A 459 0.15 21.99 21.10
C ALA A 459 1.54 21.89 20.45
N SER A 460 2.59 22.37 21.14
CA SER A 460 3.97 22.27 20.65
C SER A 460 4.57 20.85 20.68
N ARG A 461 4.07 19.94 21.54
CA ARG A 461 4.56 18.55 21.65
C ARG A 461 3.84 17.59 20.73
N PHE A 462 2.63 17.89 20.28
CA PHE A 462 1.90 17.04 19.35
C PHE A 462 2.34 17.31 17.92
N GLY A 463 2.94 16.31 17.27
CA GLY A 463 3.52 16.47 15.93
C GLY A 463 2.47 16.60 14.83
N LYS A 464 1.32 15.92 14.97
CA LYS A 464 0.23 15.93 13.98
C LYS A 464 -1.15 15.72 14.62
N THR A 465 -2.17 16.22 13.92
CA THR A 465 -3.59 15.92 14.19
C THR A 465 -4.16 15.05 13.07
N LEU A 466 -4.72 13.90 13.43
CA LEU A 466 -5.45 13.01 12.53
C LEU A 466 -6.95 13.26 12.71
N GLU A 467 -7.60 13.71 11.65
CA GLU A 467 -9.05 13.96 11.62
C GLU A 467 -9.80 12.70 11.15
N PHE A 468 -10.74 12.24 11.98
CA PHE A 468 -11.57 11.06 11.77
C PHE A 468 -12.97 11.49 11.34
N GLU A 469 -13.22 11.39 10.04
CA GLU A 469 -14.50 11.75 9.42
C GLU A 469 -15.61 10.76 9.74
N ASN A 470 -16.86 11.21 9.57
CA ASN A 470 -18.03 10.35 9.65
C ASN A 470 -18.05 9.36 8.48
N TYR A 471 -18.49 8.12 8.74
CA TYR A 471 -18.68 7.13 7.68
C TYR A 471 -19.83 7.50 6.75
N THR A 472 -19.65 7.23 5.46
CA THR A 472 -20.72 7.35 4.46
C THR A 472 -21.82 6.31 4.70
N PRO A 473 -23.04 6.50 4.15
CA PRO A 473 -24.10 5.48 4.22
C PRO A 473 -23.62 4.09 3.80
N ASP A 474 -22.92 3.99 2.66
CA ASP A 474 -22.38 2.72 2.16
C ASP A 474 -21.40 2.08 3.14
N GLN A 475 -20.50 2.88 3.74
CA GLN A 475 -19.56 2.41 4.74
C GLN A 475 -20.27 1.93 6.01
N LEU A 476 -21.36 2.59 6.43
CA LEU A 476 -22.17 2.15 7.57
C LEU A 476 -22.90 0.83 7.28
N VAL A 477 -23.37 0.60 6.05
CA VAL A 477 -23.92 -0.69 5.63
C VAL A 477 -22.86 -1.78 5.66
N GLN A 478 -21.65 -1.50 5.15
CA GLN A 478 -20.53 -2.44 5.21
C GLN A 478 -20.15 -2.77 6.67
N ILE A 479 -20.13 -1.77 7.55
CA ILE A 479 -19.89 -1.96 8.99
C ILE A 479 -20.99 -2.83 9.60
N ALA A 480 -22.26 -2.55 9.29
CA ALA A 480 -23.40 -3.34 9.77
C ALA A 480 -23.27 -4.80 9.33
N ARG A 481 -22.96 -5.05 8.05
CA ARG A 481 -22.72 -6.39 7.51
C ARG A 481 -21.55 -7.09 8.23
N HIS A 482 -20.44 -6.39 8.44
CA HIS A 482 -19.27 -6.94 9.12
C HIS A 482 -19.58 -7.32 10.57
N VAL A 483 -20.30 -6.46 11.30
CA VAL A 483 -20.76 -6.72 12.67
C VAL A 483 -21.77 -7.88 12.71
N ALA A 484 -22.68 -7.98 11.74
CA ALA A 484 -23.62 -9.09 11.62
C ALA A 484 -22.86 -10.41 11.48
N LYS A 485 -21.96 -10.48 10.50
CA LYS A 485 -21.17 -11.67 10.19
C LYS A 485 -20.30 -12.13 11.37
N GLY A 486 -19.71 -11.18 12.10
CA GLY A 486 -18.91 -11.48 13.30
C GLY A 486 -19.71 -12.06 14.48
N ALA A 487 -21.04 -12.02 14.40
CA ALA A 487 -21.94 -12.63 15.38
C ALA A 487 -22.80 -13.75 14.77
N ASP A 488 -22.31 -14.35 13.67
CA ASP A 488 -22.98 -15.44 12.95
C ASP A 488 -24.35 -15.08 12.35
N TYR A 489 -24.56 -13.78 12.05
CA TYR A 489 -25.74 -13.30 11.32
C TYR A 489 -25.44 -12.95 9.87
N GLU A 490 -26.40 -13.21 8.99
CA GLU A 490 -26.42 -12.82 7.59
C GLU A 490 -27.58 -11.86 7.34
N LEU A 491 -27.33 -10.82 6.52
CA LEU A 491 -28.36 -9.89 6.10
C LEU A 491 -29.04 -10.45 4.85
N ALA A 492 -30.38 -10.52 4.83
CA ALA A 492 -31.11 -10.92 3.64
C ALA A 492 -30.93 -9.88 2.51
N GLU A 493 -31.10 -10.32 1.26
CA GLU A 493 -30.79 -9.56 0.03
C GLU A 493 -31.38 -8.13 0.01
N ASN A 494 -32.60 -7.95 0.52
CA ASN A 494 -33.30 -6.65 0.54
C ASN A 494 -32.96 -5.77 1.75
N VAL A 495 -32.27 -6.28 2.76
CA VAL A 495 -31.99 -5.56 4.00
C VAL A 495 -30.93 -4.50 3.79
N GLU A 496 -29.96 -4.76 2.92
CA GLU A 496 -28.84 -3.84 2.72
C GLU A 496 -29.25 -2.56 2.01
N LEU A 497 -30.12 -2.68 1.01
CA LEU A 497 -30.71 -1.52 0.33
C LEU A 497 -31.54 -0.68 1.32
N ALA A 498 -32.32 -1.34 2.18
CA ALA A 498 -33.11 -0.65 3.20
C ALA A 498 -32.23 0.00 4.29
N LEU A 499 -31.12 -0.64 4.67
CA LEU A 499 -30.12 -0.03 5.56
C LEU A 499 -29.47 1.19 4.91
N LEU A 500 -29.14 1.11 3.62
CA LEU A 500 -28.56 2.23 2.88
C LEU A 500 -29.50 3.43 2.84
N GLU A 501 -30.78 3.19 2.54
CA GLU A 501 -31.82 4.23 2.57
C GLU A 501 -31.95 4.85 3.96
N TRP A 502 -32.02 4.01 5.00
CA TRP A 502 -32.13 4.47 6.38
C TRP A 502 -30.93 5.32 6.82
N PHE A 503 -29.69 4.85 6.57
CA PHE A 503 -28.49 5.61 6.90
C PHE A 503 -28.37 6.90 6.07
N SER A 504 -28.94 6.96 4.87
CA SER A 504 -28.94 8.17 4.05
C SER A 504 -29.86 9.27 4.61
N GLN A 505 -30.89 8.91 5.39
CA GLN A 505 -31.81 9.85 6.01
C GLN A 505 -31.33 10.43 7.34
N ILE A 506 -30.27 9.85 7.93
CA ILE A 506 -29.74 10.30 9.22
C ILE A 506 -28.76 11.45 9.01
N GLU A 507 -29.00 12.56 9.69
CA GLU A 507 -28.04 13.65 9.79
C GLU A 507 -26.81 13.20 10.58
N ARG A 508 -25.63 13.39 9.99
CA ARG A 508 -24.34 12.96 10.54
C ARG A 508 -23.53 14.17 10.98
N ASP A 509 -23.92 14.76 12.10
CA ASP A 509 -23.18 15.85 12.73
C ASP A 509 -21.89 15.35 13.44
N GLU A 510 -21.17 16.26 14.09
CA GLU A 510 -19.91 15.94 14.80
C GLU A 510 -20.10 15.02 16.03
N SER A 511 -21.34 14.81 16.48
CA SER A 511 -21.69 13.96 17.63
C SER A 511 -22.21 12.57 17.21
N PHE A 512 -22.39 12.34 15.91
CA PHE A 512 -22.95 11.11 15.38
C PHE A 512 -22.12 9.88 15.74
N GLY A 513 -22.78 8.83 16.25
CA GLY A 513 -22.10 7.66 16.81
C GLY A 513 -21.51 6.65 15.82
N ASN A 514 -21.65 6.87 14.50
CA ASN A 514 -20.99 6.06 13.46
C ASN A 514 -21.17 4.55 13.66
N ALA A 515 -20.07 3.77 13.76
CA ALA A 515 -20.13 2.33 13.98
C ALA A 515 -20.88 1.94 15.27
N ARG A 516 -20.94 2.83 16.29
CA ARG A 516 -21.76 2.59 17.49
C ARG A 516 -23.24 2.62 17.16
N GLU A 517 -23.68 3.51 16.26
CA GLU A 517 -25.09 3.55 15.80
C GLU A 517 -25.43 2.33 14.94
N ALA A 518 -24.53 1.90 14.05
CA ALA A 518 -24.71 0.68 13.27
C ALA A 518 -24.85 -0.56 14.18
N ARG A 519 -24.01 -0.68 15.22
CA ARG A 519 -24.11 -1.76 16.24
C ARG A 519 -25.43 -1.71 16.99
N LYS A 520 -25.85 -0.53 17.48
CA LYS A 520 -27.14 -0.36 18.18
C LYS A 520 -28.32 -0.76 17.32
N LEU A 521 -28.31 -0.40 16.04
CA LEU A 521 -29.36 -0.81 15.11
C LEU A 521 -29.40 -2.34 14.99
N LEU A 522 -28.25 -2.97 14.80
CA LEU A 522 -28.17 -4.43 14.67
C LEU A 522 -28.65 -5.17 15.93
N GLU A 523 -28.33 -4.67 17.12
CA GLU A 523 -28.83 -5.23 18.37
C GLU A 523 -30.37 -5.15 18.46
N ARG A 524 -30.96 -4.04 17.98
CA ARG A 524 -32.43 -3.93 17.89
C ARG A 524 -33.02 -4.87 16.85
N MET A 525 -32.38 -5.03 15.69
CA MET A 525 -32.81 -6.01 14.68
C MET A 525 -32.78 -7.44 15.24
N ARG A 526 -31.75 -7.81 16.03
CA ARG A 526 -31.70 -9.13 16.69
C ARG A 526 -32.81 -9.32 17.71
N LYS A 527 -33.17 -8.27 18.45
CA LYS A 527 -34.31 -8.29 19.36
C LYS A 527 -35.63 -8.49 18.60
N ALA A 528 -35.82 -7.78 17.48
CA ALA A 528 -36.97 -7.96 16.60
C ALA A 528 -37.03 -9.38 16.01
N GLN A 529 -35.90 -9.89 15.53
CA GLN A 529 -35.76 -11.26 15.04
C GLN A 529 -36.14 -12.27 16.12
N SER A 530 -35.70 -12.08 17.36
CA SER A 530 -36.06 -12.97 18.48
C SER A 530 -37.57 -13.03 18.71
N THR A 531 -38.26 -11.89 18.62
CA THR A 531 -39.72 -11.82 18.71
C THR A 531 -40.39 -12.54 17.53
N ARG A 532 -39.91 -12.30 16.30
CA ARG A 532 -40.39 -12.98 15.08
C ARG A 532 -40.23 -14.49 15.17
N LEU A 533 -39.05 -14.96 15.59
CA LEU A 533 -38.74 -16.39 15.69
C LEU A 533 -39.59 -17.10 16.74
N ARG A 534 -39.92 -16.42 17.85
CA ARG A 534 -40.84 -16.94 18.87
C ARG A 534 -42.27 -17.08 18.34
N ALA A 535 -42.67 -16.27 17.37
CA ALA A 535 -44.00 -16.30 16.77
C ALA A 535 -44.17 -17.37 15.66
N LEU A 536 -43.09 -18.02 15.20
CA LEU A 536 -43.12 -18.98 14.07
C LEU A 536 -43.99 -20.22 14.31
N GLY A 537 -44.40 -20.52 15.56
CA GLY A 537 -45.20 -21.71 15.90
C GLY A 537 -44.49 -23.05 15.69
N ARG A 538 -43.23 -23.02 15.22
CA ARG A 538 -42.33 -24.17 15.04
C ARG A 538 -40.96 -23.84 15.61
N ARG A 539 -40.11 -24.86 15.79
CA ARG A 539 -38.70 -24.65 16.10
C ARG A 539 -38.01 -23.99 14.89
N PRO A 540 -37.30 -22.85 15.07
CA PRO A 540 -36.49 -22.24 14.02
C PRO A 540 -35.39 -23.18 13.55
N ASP A 541 -35.11 -23.19 12.25
CA ASP A 541 -33.95 -23.89 11.69
C ASP A 541 -32.71 -22.99 11.70
N ARG A 542 -31.58 -23.49 11.18
CA ARG A 542 -30.32 -22.72 11.15
C ARG A 542 -30.47 -21.43 10.33
N SER A 543 -31.16 -21.50 9.19
CA SER A 543 -31.35 -20.34 8.31
C SER A 543 -32.17 -19.27 9.01
N ASP A 544 -33.22 -19.66 9.72
CA ASP A 544 -34.05 -18.74 10.50
C ASP A 544 -33.25 -18.02 11.59
N LEU A 545 -32.36 -18.75 12.27
CA LEU A 545 -31.55 -18.24 13.38
C LEU A 545 -30.45 -17.28 12.91
N THR A 546 -29.88 -17.51 11.73
CA THR A 546 -28.79 -16.69 11.20
C THR A 546 -29.26 -15.52 10.35
N THR A 547 -30.49 -15.53 9.81
CA THR A 547 -30.94 -14.51 8.86
C THR A 547 -31.69 -13.35 9.54
N LEU A 548 -31.19 -12.14 9.36
CA LEU A 548 -31.92 -10.89 9.63
C LEU A 548 -32.65 -10.45 8.36
N ASN A 549 -33.95 -10.21 8.46
CA ASN A 549 -34.79 -9.83 7.32
C ASN A 549 -35.24 -8.36 7.40
N LEU A 550 -36.03 -7.95 6.40
CA LEU A 550 -36.55 -6.58 6.31
C LEU A 550 -37.52 -6.23 7.45
N ASP A 551 -38.36 -7.18 7.89
CA ASP A 551 -39.30 -6.94 8.99
C ASP A 551 -38.55 -6.63 10.30
N ASP A 552 -37.42 -7.30 10.55
CA ASP A 552 -36.58 -7.04 11.72
C ASP A 552 -36.01 -5.61 11.69
N LEU A 553 -35.65 -5.12 10.50
CA LEU A 553 -35.17 -3.75 10.30
C LEU A 553 -36.29 -2.73 10.52
N LEU A 554 -37.46 -2.96 9.93
CA LEU A 554 -38.61 -2.06 10.05
C LEU A 554 -39.05 -1.92 11.50
N GLU A 555 -39.09 -3.02 12.25
CA GLU A 555 -39.38 -3.01 13.69
C GLU A 555 -38.26 -2.31 14.50
N ALA A 556 -37.00 -2.55 14.16
CA ALA A 556 -35.87 -1.90 14.85
C ALA A 556 -35.83 -0.38 14.66
N VAL A 557 -36.38 0.12 13.54
CA VAL A 557 -36.45 1.55 13.23
C VAL A 557 -37.75 2.17 13.77
N SER A 558 -38.86 1.42 13.84
CA SER A 558 -40.13 1.90 14.40
C SER A 558 -40.07 2.13 15.92
N GLU A 559 -39.25 1.38 16.66
CA GLU A 559 -38.97 1.61 18.10
C GLU A 559 -38.29 2.97 18.40
N LYS A 560 -37.98 3.81 17.39
CA LYS A 560 -37.47 5.19 17.55
C LYS A 560 -38.59 6.26 17.61
N GLY A 561 -39.84 5.85 17.82
CA GLY A 561 -40.99 6.74 18.08
C GLY A 561 -40.96 7.38 19.46
#